data_AF-A0A1G0JEX4-F1
#
_entry.id   AF-A0A1G0JEX4-F1
#
_cell.length_a   1.000
_cell.length_b   1.000
_cell.length_c   1.000
_cell.angle_alpha   90.00
_cell.angle_beta   90.00
_cell.angle_gamma   90.00
#
_symmetry.space_group_name_H-M   'P 1'
#
loop_
_entity.id
_entity.type
_entity.pdbx_description
1 polymer ?
#
loop_
_entity_poly.entity_id
_entity_poly.type
_entity_poly.pdbx_seq_one_letter_code
_entity_poly.pdbx_strand_id
1 'polypeptide(L)'
;MTLGNVADAQTLKGSRSSMQRQHQEAVNLGYTFIKTSKAVTDFVESGYLVRVSPSRSVELHNVSYPYVRPSVKTFVERLGAQYQAACGEKMTITSLTRPIDKQPANAASDSVHPTGMAVDLRIPSKGSCRTWLENTLLALEGSDVLDVTRERNPPHYHVAVFPQSYETYLASQSRPQPQLVSGSSTEYVVRRGDTLSRIASITGSTIQQLRAANNLRNDLIHPGLKLQVPTGTALASSSTPASAPRVNEVAAMTEVTHQVKKGETLWRIARRYGITTDVISSQNGLASDFLQIGQTLRIKTSLSTQ
;
A
#
# COMPACT_ATOMS: atom_id res chain seq x y z
N MET A 1 -0.39 3.43 -26.27
CA MET A 1 -0.66 3.27 -24.83
C MET A 1 -2.11 2.85 -24.68
N THR A 2 -2.35 1.55 -24.60
CA THR A 2 -3.67 0.98 -24.36
C THR A 2 -3.93 1.05 -22.87
N LEU A 3 -4.93 1.86 -22.48
CA LEU A 3 -5.48 1.87 -21.14
C LEU A 3 -5.98 0.45 -20.84
N GLY A 4 -5.28 -0.27 -19.97
CA GLY A 4 -5.76 -1.54 -19.44
C GLY A 4 -7.12 -1.31 -18.80
N ASN A 5 -8.12 -2.10 -19.21
CA ASN A 5 -9.48 -1.97 -18.74
C ASN A 5 -9.52 -2.04 -17.20
N VAL A 6 -10.01 -0.97 -16.58
CA VAL A 6 -10.28 -0.89 -15.13
C VAL A 6 -11.23 -2.02 -14.67
N ALA A 7 -11.92 -2.69 -15.59
CA ALA A 7 -12.81 -3.82 -15.34
C ALA A 7 -12.10 -5.16 -15.04
N ASP A 8 -10.84 -5.34 -15.46
CA ASP A 8 -10.06 -6.55 -15.13
C ASP A 8 -9.35 -6.42 -13.77
N ALA A 9 -8.97 -5.19 -13.40
CA ALA A 9 -8.60 -4.85 -12.03
C ALA A 9 -9.87 -4.98 -11.15
N GLN A 10 -9.76 -5.56 -9.96
CA GLN A 10 -10.86 -5.79 -9.00
C GLN A 10 -11.69 -7.09 -9.16
N THR A 11 -11.18 -8.12 -9.83
CA THR A 11 -11.92 -9.40 -9.97
C THR A 11 -11.31 -10.58 -9.20
N LEU A 12 -10.17 -10.38 -8.52
CA LEU A 12 -9.28 -11.44 -7.99
C LEU A 12 -8.80 -12.45 -9.05
N LYS A 13 -9.18 -12.26 -10.32
CA LYS A 13 -8.78 -13.16 -11.39
C LYS A 13 -7.38 -12.77 -11.83
N GLY A 14 -6.44 -13.69 -11.62
CA GLY A 14 -5.11 -13.56 -12.18
C GLY A 14 -5.15 -13.41 -13.70
N SER A 15 -4.32 -12.52 -14.21
CA SER A 15 -4.11 -12.32 -15.64
C SER A 15 -2.63 -12.15 -15.92
N ARG A 16 -2.18 -12.47 -17.14
CA ARG A 16 -0.79 -12.19 -17.56
C ARG A 16 -0.45 -10.70 -17.42
N SER A 17 -1.42 -9.81 -17.65
CA SER A 17 -1.29 -8.36 -17.45
C SER A 17 -1.08 -7.97 -15.98
N SER A 18 -1.77 -8.62 -15.03
CA SER A 18 -1.57 -8.40 -13.59
C SER A 18 -0.15 -8.81 -13.19
N MET A 19 0.30 -10.01 -13.57
CA MET A 19 1.68 -10.46 -13.30
C MET A 19 2.74 -9.54 -13.93
N GLN A 20 2.54 -9.12 -15.18
CA GLN A 20 3.45 -8.19 -15.85
C GLN A 20 3.48 -6.82 -15.15
N ARG A 21 2.34 -6.34 -14.68
CA ARG A 21 2.24 -5.08 -13.93
C ARG A 21 3.02 -5.14 -12.63
N GLN A 22 2.84 -6.20 -11.85
CA GLN A 22 3.59 -6.41 -10.60
C GLN A 22 5.09 -6.42 -10.86
N HIS A 23 5.52 -7.16 -11.89
CA HIS A 23 6.93 -7.22 -12.29
C HIS A 23 7.47 -5.85 -12.72
N GLN A 24 6.72 -5.12 -13.55
CA GLN A 24 7.13 -3.80 -14.01
C GLN A 24 7.26 -2.81 -12.85
N GLU A 25 6.36 -2.88 -11.87
CA GLU A 25 6.46 -2.04 -10.68
C GLU A 25 7.74 -2.34 -9.88
N ALA A 26 8.07 -3.61 -9.68
CA ALA A 26 9.33 -3.99 -9.05
C ALA A 26 10.55 -3.44 -9.80
N VAL A 27 10.53 -3.51 -11.14
CA VAL A 27 11.59 -2.96 -12.00
C VAL A 27 11.67 -1.44 -11.88
N ASN A 28 10.54 -0.74 -11.90
CA ASN A 28 10.48 0.72 -11.77
C ASN A 28 11.02 1.21 -10.42
N LEU A 29 10.75 0.46 -9.35
CA LEU A 29 11.30 0.72 -8.01
C LEU A 29 12.77 0.33 -7.86
N GLY A 30 13.39 -0.23 -8.91
CA GLY A 30 14.78 -0.68 -8.90
C GLY A 30 15.01 -1.88 -7.97
N TYR A 31 13.98 -2.71 -7.75
CA TYR A 31 14.10 -3.84 -6.84
C TYR A 31 14.92 -4.97 -7.44
N THR A 32 15.89 -5.44 -6.66
CA THR A 32 16.62 -6.66 -6.97
C THR A 32 15.72 -7.88 -6.82
N PHE A 33 15.69 -8.73 -7.85
CA PHE A 33 15.13 -10.07 -7.76
C PHE A 33 16.18 -10.99 -7.14
N ILE A 34 16.06 -11.23 -5.83
CA ILE A 34 17.09 -11.92 -5.04
C ILE A 34 17.27 -13.36 -5.53
N LYS A 35 18.49 -13.70 -5.94
CA LYS A 35 18.78 -14.98 -6.59
C LYS A 35 18.91 -16.14 -5.61
N THR A 36 19.53 -15.91 -4.46
CA THR A 36 19.95 -16.99 -3.55
C THR A 36 19.51 -16.75 -2.12
N SER A 37 19.45 -17.84 -1.36
CA SER A 37 19.20 -17.78 0.10
C SER A 37 20.20 -16.90 0.85
N LYS A 38 21.49 -16.97 0.49
CA LYS A 38 22.52 -16.10 1.07
C LYS A 38 22.24 -14.63 0.80
N ALA A 39 21.85 -14.29 -0.43
CA ALA A 39 21.54 -12.91 -0.78
C ALA A 39 20.31 -12.39 -0.02
N VAL A 40 19.35 -13.25 0.37
CA VAL A 40 18.26 -12.82 1.29
C VAL A 40 18.84 -12.36 2.63
N THR A 41 19.78 -13.11 3.21
CA THR A 41 20.46 -12.71 4.45
C THR A 41 21.19 -11.38 4.30
N ASP A 42 21.94 -11.19 3.21
CA ASP A 42 22.67 -9.95 2.95
C ASP A 42 21.71 -8.74 2.85
N PHE A 43 20.50 -8.93 2.28
CA PHE A 43 19.45 -7.91 2.22
C PHE A 43 18.83 -7.61 3.59
N VAL A 44 18.70 -8.61 4.46
CA VAL A 44 18.23 -8.43 5.84
C VAL A 44 19.27 -7.67 6.67
N GLU A 45 20.54 -8.04 6.58
CA GLU A 45 21.65 -7.37 7.27
C GLU A 45 21.81 -5.91 6.83
N SER A 46 21.54 -5.64 5.54
CA SER A 46 21.54 -4.29 4.98
C SER A 46 20.25 -3.52 5.28
N GLY A 47 19.25 -4.15 5.90
CA GLY A 47 17.97 -3.54 6.29
C GLY A 47 16.97 -3.33 5.15
N TYR A 48 17.26 -3.80 3.93
CA TYR A 48 16.35 -3.73 2.79
C TYR A 48 15.14 -4.65 2.97
N LEU A 49 15.33 -5.77 3.66
CA LEU A 49 14.26 -6.65 4.09
C LEU A 49 14.19 -6.68 5.62
N VAL A 50 12.97 -6.78 6.14
CA VAL A 50 12.68 -6.85 7.57
C VAL A 50 11.89 -8.12 7.89
N ARG A 51 12.11 -8.66 9.08
CA ARG A 51 11.45 -9.88 9.52
C ARG A 51 9.98 -9.63 9.86
N VAL A 52 9.10 -10.48 9.35
CA VAL A 52 7.72 -10.64 9.82
C VAL A 52 7.74 -11.73 10.88
N SER A 53 7.20 -11.43 12.06
CA SER A 53 7.10 -12.39 13.17
C SER A 53 5.63 -12.71 13.43
N PRO A 54 5.29 -13.95 13.84
CA PRO A 54 3.96 -14.26 14.34
C PRO A 54 3.54 -13.32 15.47
N SER A 55 2.25 -13.02 15.55
CA SER A 55 1.68 -12.08 16.52
C SER A 55 0.31 -12.56 17.01
N ARG A 56 -0.40 -11.68 17.73
CA ARG A 56 -1.81 -11.91 18.08
C ARG A 56 -2.71 -12.01 16.85
N SER A 57 -2.35 -11.33 15.76
CA SER A 57 -3.19 -11.14 14.58
C SER A 57 -2.70 -11.86 13.32
N VAL A 58 -1.45 -12.31 13.30
CA VAL A 58 -0.81 -12.95 12.15
C VAL A 58 -0.11 -14.24 12.58
N GLU A 59 -0.19 -15.28 11.74
CA GLU A 59 0.61 -16.50 11.87
C GLU A 59 1.33 -16.83 10.56
N LEU A 60 2.44 -17.56 10.66
CA LEU A 60 3.23 -18.00 9.51
C LEU A 60 3.13 -19.51 9.38
N HIS A 61 2.72 -20.00 8.21
CA HIS A 61 2.58 -21.42 7.93
C HIS A 61 3.59 -21.85 6.86
N ASN A 62 4.64 -22.57 7.29
CA ASN A 62 5.72 -23.08 6.44
C ASN A 62 6.50 -21.99 5.65
N VAL A 63 6.74 -20.84 6.27
CA VAL A 63 7.47 -19.72 5.65
C VAL A 63 8.95 -19.78 5.99
N SER A 64 9.79 -20.24 5.05
CA SER A 64 11.25 -20.36 5.25
C SER A 64 12.00 -19.03 5.26
N TYR A 65 11.50 -18.02 4.54
CA TYR A 65 12.11 -16.69 4.44
C TYR A 65 11.10 -15.65 4.89
N PRO A 66 10.91 -15.46 6.21
CA PRO A 66 9.87 -14.59 6.76
C PRO A 66 10.29 -13.12 6.69
N TYR A 67 10.71 -12.65 5.52
CA TYR A 67 11.26 -11.33 5.30
C TYR A 67 10.49 -10.64 4.17
N VAL A 68 10.32 -9.33 4.27
CA VAL A 68 9.65 -8.48 3.27
C VAL A 68 10.21 -7.07 3.30
N ARG A 69 9.83 -6.24 2.33
CA ARG A 69 10.09 -4.79 2.39
C ARG A 69 9.37 -4.16 3.60
N PRO A 70 9.90 -3.07 4.19
CA PRO A 70 9.29 -2.44 5.36
C PRO A 70 7.81 -2.06 5.22
N SER A 71 7.43 -1.48 4.09
CA SER A 71 6.04 -1.11 3.76
C SER A 71 5.10 -2.33 3.72
N VAL A 72 5.58 -3.46 3.19
CA VAL A 72 4.83 -4.73 3.13
C VAL A 72 4.64 -5.31 4.54
N LYS A 73 5.64 -5.17 5.43
CA LYS A 73 5.48 -5.54 6.85
C LYS A 73 4.38 -4.70 7.50
N THR A 74 4.36 -3.38 7.24
CA THR A 74 3.29 -2.50 7.73
C THR A 74 1.93 -2.93 7.18
N PHE A 75 1.83 -3.25 5.90
CA PHE A 75 0.61 -3.79 5.29
C PHE A 75 0.13 -5.06 6.01
N VAL A 76 1.03 -6.05 6.17
CA VAL A 76 0.73 -7.33 6.84
C VAL A 76 0.23 -7.12 8.27
N GLU A 77 0.91 -6.26 9.05
CA GLU A 77 0.55 -6.01 10.44
C GLU A 77 -0.81 -5.30 10.56
N ARG A 78 -1.08 -4.32 9.69
CA ARG A 78 -2.35 -3.58 9.67
C ARG A 78 -3.50 -4.46 9.19
N LEU A 79 -3.34 -5.14 8.06
CA LEU A 79 -4.37 -6.04 7.52
C LEU A 79 -4.65 -7.19 8.50
N GLY A 80 -3.61 -7.78 9.08
CA GLY A 80 -3.76 -8.82 10.09
C GLY A 80 -4.55 -8.34 11.31
N ALA A 81 -4.25 -7.15 11.84
CA ALA A 81 -5.00 -6.58 12.97
C ALA A 81 -6.48 -6.33 12.63
N GLN A 82 -6.76 -5.81 11.44
CA GLN A 82 -8.13 -5.60 10.95
C GLN A 82 -8.87 -6.92 10.75
N TYR A 83 -8.19 -7.91 10.15
CA TYR A 83 -8.73 -9.26 9.97
C TYR A 83 -9.06 -9.90 11.31
N GLN A 84 -8.13 -9.87 12.27
CA GLN A 84 -8.37 -10.38 13.62
C GLN A 84 -9.59 -9.70 14.28
N ALA A 85 -9.72 -8.38 14.15
CA ALA A 85 -10.85 -7.65 14.72
C ALA A 85 -12.19 -8.04 14.05
N ALA A 86 -12.19 -8.29 12.74
CA ALA A 86 -13.39 -8.66 11.99
C ALA A 86 -13.78 -10.13 12.15
N CYS A 87 -12.80 -11.02 12.31
CA CYS A 87 -12.97 -12.47 12.20
C CYS A 87 -12.75 -13.26 13.48
N GLY A 88 -12.10 -12.65 14.48
CA GLY A 88 -11.72 -13.33 15.71
C GLY A 88 -10.67 -14.44 15.52
N GLU A 89 -9.97 -14.48 14.37
CA GLU A 89 -8.93 -15.47 14.09
C GLU A 89 -7.69 -14.80 13.46
N LYS A 90 -6.55 -15.50 13.47
CA LYS A 90 -5.31 -14.98 12.90
C LYS A 90 -5.33 -15.06 11.38
N MET A 91 -4.76 -14.06 10.74
CA MET A 91 -4.47 -14.12 9.31
C MET A 91 -3.25 -15.01 9.06
N THR A 92 -3.40 -16.07 8.26
CA THR A 92 -2.32 -17.01 7.95
C THR A 92 -1.58 -16.59 6.69
N ILE A 93 -0.27 -16.39 6.83
CA ILE A 93 0.65 -16.14 5.73
C ILE A 93 1.33 -17.45 5.34
N THR A 94 1.30 -17.78 4.05
CA THR A 94 1.90 -19.00 3.49
C THR A 94 3.18 -18.73 2.71
N SER A 95 3.44 -17.48 2.31
CA SER A 95 4.72 -17.08 1.74
C SER A 95 5.00 -15.59 1.80
N LEU A 96 6.29 -15.24 1.79
CA LEU A 96 6.82 -13.87 1.81
C LEU A 96 7.95 -13.79 0.77
N THR A 97 9.13 -13.24 1.09
CA THR A 97 10.27 -13.32 0.17
C THR A 97 10.55 -14.77 -0.20
N ARG A 98 10.82 -15.05 -1.48
CA ARG A 98 11.30 -16.36 -1.92
C ARG A 98 12.36 -16.15 -3.01
N PRO A 99 13.64 -16.45 -2.75
CA PRO A 99 14.69 -16.24 -3.74
C PRO A 99 14.51 -17.17 -4.94
N ILE A 100 15.09 -16.79 -6.09
CA ILE A 100 14.92 -17.51 -7.37
C ILE A 100 15.32 -18.99 -7.24
N ASP A 101 16.42 -19.29 -6.54
CA ASP A 101 16.91 -20.67 -6.31
C ASP A 101 15.99 -21.54 -5.42
N LYS A 102 14.95 -20.95 -4.82
CA LYS A 102 13.94 -21.64 -4.01
C LYS A 102 12.53 -21.54 -4.57
N GLN A 103 12.37 -20.96 -5.76
CA GLN A 103 11.08 -20.94 -6.44
C GLN A 103 10.65 -22.38 -6.81
N PRO A 104 9.36 -22.73 -6.69
CA PRO A 104 8.87 -24.01 -7.17
C PRO A 104 9.01 -24.11 -8.69
N ALA A 105 9.05 -25.33 -9.22
CA ALA A 105 9.26 -25.56 -10.66
C ALA A 105 8.20 -24.90 -11.56
N ASN A 106 7.01 -24.64 -11.03
CA ASN A 106 5.90 -23.98 -11.73
C ASN A 106 5.82 -22.45 -11.46
N ALA A 107 6.84 -21.85 -10.85
CA ALA A 107 6.85 -20.41 -10.63
C ALA A 107 6.93 -19.65 -11.96
N ALA A 108 6.14 -18.59 -12.08
CA ALA A 108 6.22 -17.69 -13.21
C ALA A 108 7.56 -16.94 -13.22
N SER A 109 8.15 -16.74 -14.40
CA SER A 109 9.44 -16.05 -14.56
C SER A 109 9.41 -14.59 -14.13
N ASP A 110 8.22 -13.99 -14.11
CA ASP A 110 7.93 -12.61 -13.71
C ASP A 110 7.52 -12.50 -12.22
N SER A 111 7.65 -13.57 -11.42
CA SER A 111 7.32 -13.56 -10.00
C SER A 111 8.07 -12.46 -9.22
N VAL A 112 7.34 -11.74 -8.39
CA VAL A 112 7.87 -10.65 -7.54
C VAL A 112 8.23 -11.09 -6.12
N HIS A 113 8.00 -12.35 -5.72
CA HIS A 113 8.47 -12.87 -4.43
C HIS A 113 9.97 -12.66 -4.16
N PRO A 114 10.89 -12.80 -5.13
CA PRO A 114 12.31 -12.55 -4.92
C PRO A 114 12.64 -11.12 -4.49
N THR A 115 11.73 -10.17 -4.64
CA THR A 115 11.95 -8.74 -4.31
C THR A 115 11.54 -8.39 -2.88
N GLY A 116 10.74 -9.25 -2.24
CA GLY A 116 10.11 -9.02 -0.94
C GLY A 116 8.89 -8.10 -0.95
N MET A 117 8.34 -7.77 -2.11
CA MET A 117 7.10 -6.97 -2.22
C MET A 117 5.80 -7.79 -2.19
N ALA A 118 5.89 -9.12 -2.32
CA ALA A 118 4.74 -10.02 -2.36
C ALA A 118 4.54 -10.81 -1.06
N VAL A 119 3.27 -11.13 -0.81
CA VAL A 119 2.81 -11.98 0.29
C VAL A 119 1.72 -12.92 -0.21
N ASP A 120 1.82 -14.19 0.18
CA ASP A 120 0.76 -15.18 -0.05
C ASP A 120 -0.07 -15.37 1.22
N LEU A 121 -1.38 -15.21 1.11
CA LEU A 121 -2.34 -15.35 2.20
C LEU A 121 -3.19 -16.61 2.01
N ARG A 122 -3.39 -17.38 3.09
CA ARG A 122 -4.31 -18.51 3.07
C ARG A 122 -5.74 -18.01 2.83
N ILE A 123 -6.51 -18.74 2.02
CA ILE A 123 -7.94 -18.51 1.88
C ILE A 123 -8.66 -18.91 3.17
N PRO A 124 -9.42 -18.01 3.83
CA PRO A 124 -10.17 -18.35 5.03
C PRO A 124 -11.20 -19.47 4.76
N SER A 125 -11.35 -20.38 5.72
CA SER A 125 -12.36 -21.44 5.66
C SER A 125 -13.77 -20.87 5.89
N LYS A 126 -13.91 -19.94 6.85
CA LYS A 126 -15.15 -19.21 7.14
C LYS A 126 -15.51 -18.27 5.97
N GLY A 127 -16.71 -18.43 5.44
CA GLY A 127 -17.20 -17.63 4.30
C GLY A 127 -17.23 -16.14 4.58
N SER A 128 -17.69 -15.72 5.77
CA SER A 128 -17.72 -14.29 6.17
C SER A 128 -16.34 -13.66 6.18
N CYS A 129 -15.33 -14.38 6.67
CA CYS A 129 -13.95 -13.93 6.72
C CYS A 129 -13.27 -13.89 5.35
N ARG A 130 -13.60 -14.86 4.49
CA ARG A 130 -13.18 -14.84 3.09
C ARG A 130 -13.73 -13.60 2.40
N THR A 131 -15.04 -13.36 2.50
CA THR A 131 -15.67 -12.17 1.91
C THR A 131 -15.09 -10.88 2.46
N TRP A 132 -14.85 -10.79 3.77
CA TRP A 132 -14.22 -9.62 4.37
C TRP A 132 -12.82 -9.37 3.81
N LEU A 133 -12.00 -10.42 3.72
CA LEU A 133 -10.63 -10.32 3.22
C LEU A 133 -10.62 -9.95 1.73
N GLU A 134 -11.42 -10.62 0.92
CA GLU A 134 -11.56 -10.35 -0.52
C GLU A 134 -12.01 -8.91 -0.76
N ASN A 135 -13.06 -8.43 -0.07
CA ASN A 135 -13.51 -7.04 -0.20
C ASN A 135 -12.44 -6.02 0.20
N THR A 136 -11.72 -6.30 1.30
CA THR A 136 -10.65 -5.42 1.78
C THR A 136 -9.50 -5.34 0.78
N LEU A 137 -9.05 -6.49 0.25
CA LEU A 137 -7.99 -6.55 -0.75
C LEU A 137 -8.42 -5.86 -2.05
N LEU A 138 -9.65 -6.09 -2.52
CA LEU A 138 -10.20 -5.44 -3.71
C LEU A 138 -10.35 -3.92 -3.55
N ALA A 139 -10.69 -3.43 -2.36
CA ALA A 139 -10.75 -1.99 -2.08
C ALA A 139 -9.36 -1.34 -2.13
N LEU A 140 -8.34 -2.04 -1.64
CA LEU A 140 -6.94 -1.59 -1.72
C LEU A 140 -6.41 -1.66 -3.15
N GLU A 141 -6.72 -2.71 -3.90
CA GLU A 141 -6.41 -2.80 -5.33
C GLU A 141 -7.07 -1.65 -6.12
N GLY A 142 -8.34 -1.34 -5.81
CA GLY A 142 -9.04 -0.20 -6.38
C GLY A 142 -8.49 1.18 -5.98
N SER A 143 -7.65 1.22 -4.94
CA SER A 143 -6.89 2.42 -4.53
C SER A 143 -5.49 2.47 -5.14
N ASP A 144 -5.16 1.51 -6.02
CA ASP A 144 -3.89 1.40 -6.72
C ASP A 144 -2.66 1.22 -5.82
N VAL A 145 -2.85 0.61 -4.63
CA VAL A 145 -1.76 0.40 -3.66
C VAL A 145 -1.24 -1.03 -3.62
N LEU A 146 -1.93 -1.94 -4.28
CA LEU A 146 -1.56 -3.34 -4.42
C LEU A 146 -2.22 -3.94 -5.67
N ASP A 147 -1.81 -5.15 -6.01
CA ASP A 147 -2.47 -6.04 -6.97
C ASP A 147 -2.70 -7.39 -6.28
N VAL A 148 -3.88 -7.98 -6.47
CA VAL A 148 -4.28 -9.22 -5.79
C VAL A 148 -4.86 -10.24 -6.77
N THR A 149 -4.33 -11.44 -6.69
CA THR A 149 -4.79 -12.60 -7.46
C THR A 149 -5.16 -13.75 -6.54
N ARG A 150 -6.29 -14.41 -6.81
CA ARG A 150 -6.63 -15.69 -6.19
C ARG A 150 -6.07 -16.84 -7.02
N GLU A 151 -5.04 -17.47 -6.49
CA GLU A 151 -4.41 -18.65 -7.08
C GLU A 151 -5.24 -19.91 -6.87
N ARG A 152 -5.17 -20.84 -7.82
CA ARG A 152 -5.97 -22.07 -7.81
C ARG A 152 -5.22 -23.28 -7.27
N ASN A 153 -3.92 -23.37 -7.48
CA ASN A 153 -3.16 -24.57 -7.15
C ASN A 153 -1.72 -24.26 -6.66
N PRO A 154 -1.44 -24.30 -5.34
CA PRO A 154 -2.42 -24.46 -4.26
C PRO A 154 -3.33 -23.21 -4.11
N PRO A 155 -4.54 -23.31 -3.54
CA PRO A 155 -5.40 -22.15 -3.33
C PRO A 155 -4.85 -21.17 -2.28
N HIS A 156 -4.55 -19.95 -2.70
CA HIS A 156 -4.12 -18.83 -1.83
C HIS A 156 -4.42 -17.49 -2.53
N TYR A 157 -4.33 -16.38 -1.80
CA TYR A 157 -4.24 -15.06 -2.41
C TYR A 157 -2.78 -14.68 -2.56
N HIS A 158 -2.36 -14.40 -3.79
CA HIS A 158 -1.11 -13.72 -4.08
C HIS A 158 -1.36 -12.21 -4.04
N VAL A 159 -0.62 -11.48 -3.20
CA VAL A 159 -0.77 -10.03 -3.04
C VAL A 159 0.60 -9.37 -3.27
N ALA A 160 0.69 -8.52 -4.28
CA ALA A 160 1.85 -7.66 -4.52
C ALA A 160 1.53 -6.26 -4.01
N VAL A 161 2.19 -5.82 -2.95
CA VAL A 161 1.99 -4.46 -2.39
C VAL A 161 2.91 -3.50 -3.13
N PHE A 162 2.41 -2.33 -3.52
CA PHE A 162 3.19 -1.26 -4.12
C PHE A 162 3.62 -0.27 -3.04
N PRO A 163 4.89 -0.32 -2.59
CA PRO A 163 5.34 0.37 -1.38
C PRO A 163 5.06 1.87 -1.34
N GLN A 164 5.44 2.59 -2.39
CA GLN A 164 5.26 4.05 -2.47
C GLN A 164 3.77 4.43 -2.48
N SER A 165 2.96 3.74 -3.28
CA SER A 165 1.51 3.95 -3.34
C SER A 165 0.85 3.64 -2.00
N TYR A 166 1.23 2.54 -1.35
CA TYR A 166 0.67 2.15 -0.05
C TYR A 166 1.04 3.13 1.06
N GLU A 167 2.27 3.64 1.09
CA GLU A 167 2.70 4.67 2.04
C GLU A 167 1.93 5.98 1.83
N THR A 168 1.78 6.40 0.57
CA THR A 168 0.98 7.59 0.20
C THR A 168 -0.48 7.42 0.64
N TYR A 169 -1.04 6.24 0.44
CA TYR A 169 -2.38 5.91 0.91
C TYR A 169 -2.50 6.03 2.43
N LEU A 170 -1.57 5.47 3.21
CA LEU A 170 -1.59 5.58 4.67
C LEU A 170 -1.45 7.04 5.14
N ALA A 171 -0.61 7.84 4.47
CA ALA A 171 -0.49 9.26 4.75
C ALA A 171 -1.80 10.00 4.49
N SER A 172 -2.51 9.66 3.41
CA SER A 172 -3.80 10.29 3.09
C SER A 172 -4.89 9.98 4.12
N GLN A 173 -4.89 8.78 4.69
CA GLN A 173 -5.83 8.34 5.73
C GLN A 173 -5.60 9.01 7.09
N SER A 174 -4.38 9.53 7.33
CA SER A 174 -3.97 10.09 8.62
C SER A 174 -4.13 11.63 8.69
N ARG A 175 -4.45 12.27 7.56
CA ARG A 175 -4.72 13.72 7.53
C ARG A 175 -6.13 13.98 8.08
N PRO A 176 -6.33 15.03 8.90
CA PRO A 176 -7.66 15.55 9.16
C PRO A 176 -8.34 15.79 7.83
N GLN A 177 -9.40 15.05 7.53
CA GLN A 177 -10.13 15.27 6.31
C GLN A 177 -10.65 16.70 6.33
N PRO A 178 -10.53 17.47 5.23
CA PRO A 178 -11.30 18.69 5.08
C PRO A 178 -12.75 18.33 5.40
N GLN A 179 -13.32 18.91 6.45
CA GLN A 179 -14.74 18.73 6.73
C GLN A 179 -15.47 19.18 5.47
N LEU A 180 -16.20 18.26 4.84
CA LEU A 180 -17.00 18.54 3.67
C LEU A 180 -18.03 19.59 4.07
N VAL A 181 -17.74 20.86 3.79
CA VAL A 181 -18.78 21.86 3.61
C VAL A 181 -19.59 21.43 2.40
N SER A 182 -20.91 21.52 2.50
CA SER A 182 -21.90 21.04 1.53
C SER A 182 -21.61 21.48 0.08
N GLY A 183 -20.76 20.72 -0.61
CA GLY A 183 -20.61 20.78 -2.07
C GLY A 183 -21.70 19.96 -2.73
N SER A 184 -22.05 20.30 -3.98
CA SER A 184 -23.11 19.62 -4.72
C SER A 184 -22.90 18.10 -4.74
N SER A 185 -23.92 17.34 -4.38
CA SER A 185 -23.97 15.90 -4.59
C SER A 185 -24.78 15.58 -5.84
N THR A 186 -24.30 14.60 -6.61
CA THR A 186 -25.06 13.99 -7.69
C THR A 186 -25.62 12.65 -7.21
N GLU A 187 -26.89 12.37 -7.46
CA GLU A 187 -27.50 11.09 -7.11
C GLU A 187 -27.07 10.00 -8.12
N TYR A 188 -26.51 8.89 -7.64
CA TYR A 188 -26.15 7.71 -8.42
C TYR A 188 -27.02 6.52 -8.01
N VAL A 189 -27.74 5.92 -8.95
CA VAL A 189 -28.53 4.70 -8.69
C VAL A 189 -27.65 3.47 -8.91
N VAL A 190 -27.40 2.73 -7.84
CA VAL A 190 -26.64 1.47 -7.83
C VAL A 190 -27.30 0.47 -8.78
N ARG A 191 -26.53 -0.06 -9.72
CA ARG A 191 -26.92 -1.06 -10.71
C ARG A 191 -26.49 -2.45 -10.25
N ARG A 192 -27.02 -3.50 -10.90
CA ARG A 192 -26.58 -4.88 -10.65
C ARG A 192 -25.08 -5.00 -10.92
N GLY A 193 -24.30 -5.42 -9.91
CA GLY A 193 -22.84 -5.54 -9.99
C GLY A 193 -22.06 -4.26 -9.71
N ASP A 194 -22.67 -3.23 -9.13
CA ASP A 194 -21.96 -2.09 -8.53
C ASP A 194 -21.28 -2.46 -7.21
N THR A 195 -20.12 -1.86 -6.97
CA THR A 195 -19.41 -1.81 -5.69
C THR A 195 -19.09 -0.34 -5.36
N LEU A 196 -18.92 0.02 -4.08
CA LEU A 196 -18.53 1.39 -3.73
C LEU A 196 -17.19 1.80 -4.37
N SER A 197 -16.26 0.85 -4.54
CA SER A 197 -14.98 1.10 -5.23
C SER A 197 -15.20 1.49 -6.69
N ARG A 198 -16.05 0.77 -7.41
CA ARG A 198 -16.34 1.05 -8.82
C ARG A 198 -17.07 2.38 -8.98
N ILE A 199 -18.04 2.67 -8.10
CA ILE A 199 -18.78 3.94 -8.12
C ILE A 199 -17.84 5.11 -7.81
N ALA A 200 -16.96 4.97 -6.81
CA ALA A 200 -15.98 6.00 -6.47
C ALA A 200 -15.10 6.33 -7.68
N SER A 201 -14.55 5.30 -8.33
CA SER A 201 -13.68 5.45 -9.50
C SER A 201 -14.37 6.16 -10.68
N ILE A 202 -15.59 5.76 -11.05
CA ILE A 202 -16.29 6.38 -12.21
C ILE A 202 -16.79 7.79 -11.94
N THR A 203 -16.98 8.16 -10.66
CA THR A 203 -17.53 9.46 -10.28
C THR A 203 -16.49 10.46 -9.81
N GLY A 204 -15.22 10.05 -9.70
CA GLY A 204 -14.16 10.89 -9.14
C GLY A 204 -14.31 11.14 -7.63
N SER A 205 -15.14 10.35 -6.94
CA SER A 205 -15.27 10.34 -5.48
C SER A 205 -14.36 9.26 -4.88
N THR A 206 -14.24 9.20 -3.56
CA THR A 206 -13.59 8.10 -2.83
C THR A 206 -14.63 7.23 -2.12
N ILE A 207 -14.28 5.98 -1.79
CA ILE A 207 -15.14 5.09 -0.99
C ILE A 207 -15.52 5.78 0.34
N GLN A 208 -14.57 6.47 0.97
CA GLN A 208 -14.81 7.16 2.23
C GLN A 208 -15.78 8.34 2.06
N GLN A 209 -15.64 9.13 0.99
CA GLN A 209 -16.60 10.19 0.67
C GLN A 209 -17.99 9.62 0.39
N LEU A 210 -18.09 8.51 -0.34
CA LEU A 210 -19.36 7.83 -0.59
C LEU A 210 -19.99 7.31 0.71
N ARG A 211 -19.20 6.71 1.60
CA ARG A 211 -19.70 6.22 2.89
C ARG A 211 -20.17 7.35 3.79
N ALA A 212 -19.37 8.41 3.90
CA ALA A 212 -19.69 9.57 4.71
C ALA A 212 -20.96 10.28 4.20
N ALA A 213 -21.07 10.49 2.89
CA ALA A 213 -22.23 11.16 2.27
C ALA A 213 -23.53 10.34 2.38
N ASN A 214 -23.43 9.02 2.55
CA ASN A 214 -24.58 8.10 2.55
C ASN A 214 -24.79 7.38 3.88
N ASN A 215 -24.09 7.79 4.95
CA ASN A 215 -24.14 7.16 6.26
C ASN A 215 -23.93 5.64 6.22
N LEU A 216 -23.09 5.14 5.31
CA LEU A 216 -22.86 3.71 5.13
C LEU A 216 -21.87 3.19 6.17
N ARG A 217 -22.34 2.23 6.97
CA ARG A 217 -21.52 1.58 8.00
C ARG A 217 -20.49 0.62 7.41
N ASN A 218 -20.72 0.12 6.20
CA ASN A 218 -19.85 -0.81 5.48
C ASN A 218 -19.98 -0.59 3.95
N ASP A 219 -19.28 -1.39 3.16
CA ASP A 219 -19.24 -1.24 1.70
C ASP A 219 -20.37 -1.99 0.98
N LEU A 220 -21.32 -2.56 1.72
CA LEU A 220 -22.44 -3.31 1.16
C LEU A 220 -23.46 -2.35 0.56
N ILE A 221 -23.71 -2.51 -0.74
CA ILE A 221 -24.71 -1.77 -1.50
C ILE A 221 -25.53 -2.76 -2.33
N HIS A 222 -26.79 -2.40 -2.61
CA HIS A 222 -27.71 -3.24 -3.37
C HIS A 222 -28.25 -2.51 -4.59
N PRO A 223 -28.54 -3.22 -5.70
CA PRO A 223 -29.14 -2.61 -6.88
C PRO A 223 -30.43 -1.85 -6.53
N GLY A 224 -30.58 -0.65 -7.06
CA GLY A 224 -31.65 0.29 -6.74
C GLY A 224 -31.34 1.26 -5.59
N LEU A 225 -30.25 1.05 -4.82
CA LEU A 225 -29.82 2.02 -3.80
C LEU A 225 -29.41 3.33 -4.48
N LYS A 226 -29.91 4.45 -3.96
CA LYS A 226 -29.53 5.80 -4.40
C LYS A 226 -28.41 6.32 -3.51
N LEU A 227 -27.24 6.57 -4.09
CA LEU A 227 -26.09 7.15 -3.41
C LEU A 227 -25.96 8.63 -3.74
N GLN A 228 -25.82 9.45 -2.73
CA GLN A 228 -25.29 10.81 -2.82
C GLN A 228 -23.79 10.73 -3.10
N VAL A 229 -23.40 11.10 -4.30
CA VAL A 229 -22.01 11.16 -4.72
C VAL A 229 -21.56 12.62 -4.63
N PRO A 230 -20.66 12.98 -3.70
CA PRO A 230 -20.12 14.33 -3.64
C PRO A 230 -19.36 14.63 -4.94
N THR A 231 -19.92 15.50 -5.78
CA THR A 231 -19.28 15.99 -7.00
C THR A 231 -18.83 17.40 -6.73
N GLY A 232 -17.64 17.53 -6.15
CA GLY A 232 -17.10 18.85 -5.82
C GLY A 232 -15.82 18.78 -5.02
N THR A 233 -14.68 18.78 -5.72
CA THR A 233 -13.47 19.44 -5.22
C THR A 233 -13.65 20.95 -5.33
N ALA A 234 -14.62 21.52 -4.62
CA ALA A 234 -14.55 22.93 -4.29
C ALA A 234 -13.58 23.03 -3.10
N LEU A 235 -12.37 23.52 -3.36
CA LEU A 235 -11.45 24.02 -2.34
C LEU A 235 -12.12 25.22 -1.66
N ALA A 236 -13.09 24.97 -0.79
CA ALA A 236 -13.61 25.97 0.11
C ALA A 236 -12.58 26.13 1.23
N SER A 237 -11.61 27.02 1.01
CA SER A 237 -10.90 27.66 2.11
C SER A 237 -11.94 28.41 2.94
N SER A 238 -12.42 27.79 4.01
CA SER A 238 -13.24 28.47 5.01
C SER A 238 -12.34 29.41 5.81
N SER A 239 -12.20 30.63 5.31
CA SER A 239 -11.77 31.78 6.08
C SER A 239 -12.96 32.33 6.87
N THR A 240 -12.86 32.36 8.21
CA THR A 240 -13.45 33.43 9.03
C THR A 240 -12.62 33.60 10.32
N PRO A 241 -12.60 34.82 10.90
CA PRO A 241 -11.37 35.49 11.27
C PRO A 241 -11.10 35.43 12.77
N ALA A 242 -9.84 35.18 13.14
CA ALA A 242 -9.31 35.55 14.44
C ALA A 242 -8.03 36.35 14.20
N SER A 243 -8.07 37.61 14.62
CA SER A 243 -7.01 38.60 14.45
C SER A 243 -5.69 38.19 15.09
N ALA A 244 -4.62 38.56 14.37
CA ALA A 244 -3.25 38.87 14.79
C ALA A 244 -2.20 37.75 14.83
N PRO A 245 -0.95 38.04 14.40
CA PRO A 245 -0.55 38.76 13.18
C PRO A 245 0.04 37.79 12.14
N ARG A 246 -0.08 38.16 10.85
CA ARG A 246 0.68 37.52 9.78
C ARG A 246 2.17 37.78 10.01
N VAL A 247 2.92 36.72 10.22
CA VAL A 247 4.28 36.63 9.68
C VAL A 247 4.25 35.61 8.56
N ASN A 248 4.65 36.04 7.36
CA ASN A 248 5.15 35.14 6.33
C ASN A 248 6.39 34.45 6.90
N GLU A 249 6.23 33.38 7.68
CA GLU A 249 7.32 32.42 7.85
C GLU A 249 7.20 31.40 6.73
N VAL A 250 8.00 31.64 5.70
CA VAL A 250 8.59 30.56 4.91
C VAL A 250 9.14 29.58 5.93
N ALA A 251 8.47 28.45 6.16
CA ALA A 251 8.99 27.43 7.06
C ALA A 251 10.40 27.09 6.56
N ALA A 252 11.42 27.55 7.28
CA ALA A 252 12.80 27.42 6.86
C ALA A 252 13.10 25.93 6.70
N MET A 253 13.32 25.49 5.46
CA MET A 253 13.74 24.11 5.21
C MET A 253 15.15 23.96 5.76
N THR A 254 15.31 23.16 6.80
CA THR A 254 16.62 22.84 7.35
C THR A 254 17.26 21.81 6.43
N GLU A 255 18.43 22.14 5.89
CA GLU A 255 19.26 21.22 5.12
C GLU A 255 20.26 20.52 6.04
N VAL A 256 20.09 19.21 6.22
CA VAL A 256 20.99 18.35 6.99
C VAL A 256 21.74 17.45 6.02
N THR A 257 23.05 17.34 6.21
CA THR A 257 23.86 16.35 5.50
C THR A 257 23.95 15.08 6.34
N HIS A 258 23.47 13.95 5.80
CA HIS A 258 23.49 12.65 6.45
C HIS A 258 24.46 11.71 5.75
N GLN A 259 25.51 11.28 6.45
CA GLN A 259 26.41 10.24 5.96
C GLN A 259 25.84 8.87 6.32
N VAL A 260 25.55 8.06 5.30
CA VAL A 260 25.00 6.71 5.44
C VAL A 260 25.97 5.83 6.22
N LYS A 261 25.50 5.31 7.35
CA LYS A 261 26.23 4.35 8.19
C LYS A 261 25.86 2.92 7.81
N LYS A 262 26.70 1.98 8.25
CA LYS A 262 26.47 0.54 8.06
C LYS A 262 25.06 0.14 8.55
N GLY A 263 24.28 -0.48 7.67
CA GLY A 263 22.92 -0.96 7.99
C GLY A 263 21.83 0.12 8.01
N GLU A 264 22.12 1.33 7.53
CA GLU A 264 21.08 2.32 7.25
C GLU A 264 20.49 2.11 5.86
N THR A 265 19.16 2.20 5.78
CA THR A 265 18.41 2.22 4.52
C THR A 265 17.79 3.57 4.31
N LEU A 266 17.47 3.88 3.05
CA LEU A 266 16.76 5.10 2.70
C LEU A 266 15.49 5.27 3.54
N TRP A 267 14.78 4.17 3.81
CA TRP A 267 13.61 4.15 4.69
C TRP A 267 13.92 4.52 6.15
N ARG A 268 14.98 3.96 6.75
CA ARG A 268 15.39 4.30 8.13
C ARG A 268 15.80 5.76 8.25
N ILE A 269 16.43 6.29 7.20
CA ILE A 269 16.86 7.69 7.12
C ILE A 269 15.64 8.59 6.95
N ALA A 270 14.75 8.28 6.01
CA ALA A 270 13.46 8.97 5.79
C ALA A 270 12.66 9.10 7.10
N ARG A 271 12.48 7.98 7.81
CA ARG A 271 11.79 7.94 9.09
C ARG A 271 12.48 8.76 10.19
N ARG A 272 13.83 8.78 10.21
CA ARG A 272 14.59 9.60 11.17
C ARG A 272 14.32 11.09 10.97
N TYR A 273 14.23 11.53 9.72
CA TYR A 273 14.08 12.94 9.35
C TYR A 273 12.64 13.36 9.07
N GLY A 274 11.67 12.49 9.36
CA GLY A 274 10.23 12.78 9.20
C GLY A 274 9.81 13.08 7.77
N ILE A 275 10.51 12.54 6.77
CA ILE A 275 10.22 12.71 5.34
C ILE A 275 10.08 11.34 4.66
N THR A 276 9.69 11.31 3.38
CA THR A 276 9.58 10.06 2.62
C THR A 276 10.90 9.70 1.92
N THR A 277 11.05 8.44 1.53
CA THR A 277 12.18 8.00 0.72
C THR A 277 12.25 8.74 -0.61
N ASP A 278 11.11 9.03 -1.25
CA ASP A 278 11.03 9.79 -2.50
C ASP A 278 11.54 11.23 -2.36
N VAL A 279 11.27 11.87 -1.22
CA VAL A 279 11.81 13.20 -0.91
C VAL A 279 13.34 13.12 -0.82
N ILE A 280 13.90 12.08 -0.20
CA ILE A 280 15.36 11.90 -0.16
C ILE A 280 15.91 11.57 -1.55
N SER A 281 15.29 10.66 -2.29
CA SER A 281 15.72 10.25 -3.63
C SER A 281 15.74 11.43 -4.61
N SER A 282 14.67 12.23 -4.63
CA SER A 282 14.58 13.42 -5.48
C SER A 282 15.59 14.50 -5.10
N GLN A 283 15.84 14.71 -3.80
CA GLN A 283 16.86 15.65 -3.32
C GLN A 283 18.29 15.25 -3.67
N ASN A 284 18.54 13.95 -3.86
CA ASN A 284 19.88 13.38 -4.05
C ASN A 284 20.10 12.73 -5.42
N GLY A 285 19.11 12.82 -6.33
CA GLY A 285 19.18 12.19 -7.65
C GLY A 285 19.39 10.68 -7.59
N LEU A 286 18.83 10.00 -6.58
CA LEU A 286 18.99 8.56 -6.43
C LEU A 286 18.14 7.83 -7.47
N ALA A 287 18.78 6.94 -8.23
CA ALA A 287 18.10 6.07 -9.20
C ALA A 287 17.49 4.80 -8.56
N SER A 288 17.85 4.50 -7.30
CA SER A 288 17.26 3.41 -6.53
C SER A 288 17.42 3.67 -5.03
N ASP A 289 16.77 2.85 -4.21
CA ASP A 289 16.92 2.86 -2.75
C ASP A 289 18.28 2.34 -2.27
N PHE A 290 19.16 1.91 -3.20
CA PHE A 290 20.47 1.38 -2.84
C PHE A 290 21.39 2.49 -2.31
N LEU A 291 21.82 2.34 -1.06
CA LEU A 291 22.75 3.25 -0.41
C LEU A 291 24.11 2.58 -0.18
N GLN A 292 25.19 3.28 -0.50
CA GLN A 292 26.55 2.88 -0.18
C GLN A 292 26.94 3.38 1.22
N ILE A 293 27.66 2.56 1.98
CA ILE A 293 28.22 3.00 3.26
C ILE A 293 29.18 4.17 2.99
N GLY A 294 29.03 5.26 3.74
CA GLY A 294 29.77 6.50 3.54
C GLY A 294 29.17 7.45 2.51
N GLN A 295 28.12 7.03 1.78
CA GLN A 295 27.38 7.92 0.87
C GLN A 295 26.78 9.09 1.64
N THR A 296 26.86 10.28 1.08
CA THR A 296 26.35 11.50 1.70
C THR A 296 25.02 11.89 1.07
N LEU A 297 23.99 12.03 1.88
CA LEU A 297 22.64 12.43 1.47
C LEU A 297 22.32 13.83 2.00
N ARG A 298 21.86 14.71 1.12
CA ARG A 298 21.26 16.00 1.41
C ARG A 298 19.80 15.81 1.80
N ILE A 299 19.45 16.22 3.01
CA ILE A 299 18.12 16.06 3.58
C ILE A 299 17.55 17.44 3.85
N LYS A 300 16.61 17.90 3.01
CA LYS A 300 15.84 19.13 3.26
C LYS A 300 14.51 18.76 3.90
N THR A 301 14.32 19.16 5.15
CA THR A 301 13.11 18.86 5.94
C THR A 301 12.62 20.10 6.69
N SER A 302 11.31 20.20 6.89
CA SER A 302 10.66 21.22 7.70
C SER A 302 10.34 20.63 9.09
N LEU A 303 11.35 20.33 9.89
CA LEU A 303 11.16 19.93 11.28
C LEU A 303 11.67 21.03 12.20
N SER A 304 10.75 21.61 12.98
CA SER A 304 11.08 22.29 14.23
C SER A 304 11.61 21.23 15.19
N THR A 305 12.83 21.42 15.68
CA THR A 305 13.48 20.54 16.66
C THR A 305 12.57 20.39 17.89
N GLN A 306 12.24 19.15 18.27
CA GLN A 306 11.84 18.81 19.64
C GLN A 306 13.07 18.28 20.38
#